data_AF-A0A377G9W8-F1
#
_entry.id   AF-A0A377G9W8-F1
#
_cell.length_a   1.000
_cell.length_b   1.000
_cell.length_c   1.000
_cell.angle_alpha   90.00
_cell.angle_beta   90.00
_cell.angle_gamma   90.00
#
_symmetry.space_group_name_H-M   'P 1'
#
loop_
_entity.id
_entity.type
_entity.pdbx_description
1 polymer ?
#
loop_
_entity_poly.entity_id
_entity_poly.type
_entity_poly.pdbx_seq_one_letter_code
_entity_poly.pdbx_strand_id
1 'polypeptide(L)'
;MTVELIRIGAEDTNNYEQDLEDFGYGGLDNSIKEDIIAVWKFLCNEELVLNGLKKFSASYFDFCQKEKKSLRQFFDDWGGNNYFNNPHSAEIDNQFQTSPQFQYPKHTPVLYGELTAELFYNSLLKNGFLSADAGAGPVHGKWTHSIQFFILEEARKAGILRLNSKNISNFIQTISQIKGSFESFSLWNILFDSFDEHIFTYPNNITYALSNPSDPSDAAKYLANKLNSYTEKFNRIGTAEKCYDAYVKRKYLTRLHEASYIFYKDKCALLWFAPKDKPKNSLEHLISKDEQKFEV
;
A
#
# COMPACT_ATOMS: atom_id res chain seq x y z
N MET A 1 21.60 2.78 16.34
CA MET A 1 21.38 4.25 16.33
C MET A 1 20.06 4.48 15.59
N THR A 2 19.50 5.69 15.52
CA THR A 2 18.31 5.93 14.68
C THR A 2 18.78 6.30 13.28
N VAL A 3 18.24 5.65 12.25
CA VAL A 3 18.55 5.98 10.85
C VAL A 3 18.00 7.37 10.52
N GLU A 4 18.81 8.19 9.86
CA GLU A 4 18.51 9.57 9.52
C GLU A 4 18.12 9.74 8.06
N LEU A 5 17.37 10.81 7.76
CA LEU A 5 17.04 11.16 6.38
C LEU A 5 18.28 11.74 5.68
N ILE A 6 18.65 11.15 4.54
CA ILE A 6 19.64 11.69 3.62
C ILE A 6 18.98 12.86 2.87
N ARG A 7 19.30 14.08 3.31
CA ARG A 7 18.81 15.32 2.70
C ARG A 7 19.39 15.50 1.29
N ILE A 8 18.68 16.25 0.46
CA ILE A 8 19.14 16.56 -0.92
C ILE A 8 20.57 17.13 -0.90
N GLY A 9 21.47 16.47 -1.62
CA GLY A 9 22.88 16.86 -1.73
C GLY A 9 23.76 16.49 -0.52
N ALA A 10 23.22 15.84 0.51
CA ALA A 10 23.99 15.35 1.65
C ALA A 10 24.57 13.95 1.39
N GLU A 11 25.67 13.65 2.09
CA GLU A 11 26.25 12.31 2.12
C GLU A 11 25.43 11.39 3.06
N ASP A 12 25.45 10.10 2.75
CA ASP A 12 24.79 9.08 3.57
C ASP A 12 25.69 8.67 4.73
N THR A 13 25.30 9.04 5.95
CA THR A 13 26.04 8.74 7.18
C THR A 13 25.45 7.58 7.98
N ASN A 14 24.39 6.94 7.48
CA ASN A 14 23.71 5.86 8.18
C ASN A 14 24.52 4.57 8.15
N ASN A 15 24.47 3.79 9.23
CA ASN A 15 25.09 2.46 9.30
C ASN A 15 24.02 1.37 9.31
N TYR A 16 23.39 1.16 8.14
CA TYR A 16 22.30 0.19 7.99
C TYR A 16 22.70 -1.23 8.38
N GLU A 17 23.95 -1.64 8.18
CA GLU A 17 24.42 -2.98 8.59
C GLU A 17 24.36 -3.14 10.11
N GLN A 18 24.93 -2.18 10.85
CA GLN A 18 24.88 -2.21 12.31
C GLN A 18 23.45 -2.11 12.83
N ASP A 19 22.61 -1.25 12.24
CA ASP A 19 21.23 -1.11 12.69
C ASP A 19 20.41 -2.39 12.42
N LEU A 20 20.66 -3.11 11.30
CA LEU A 20 20.07 -4.44 11.07
C LEU A 20 20.54 -5.47 12.09
N GLU A 21 21.82 -5.47 12.45
CA GLU A 21 22.36 -6.33 13.50
C GLU A 21 21.70 -6.05 14.86
N ASP A 22 21.58 -4.78 15.22
CA ASP A 22 20.93 -4.32 16.46
C ASP A 22 19.44 -4.73 16.50
N PHE A 23 18.77 -4.75 15.34
CA PHE A 23 17.40 -5.26 15.19
C PHE A 23 17.29 -6.79 15.12
N GLY A 24 18.41 -7.51 15.27
CA GLY A 24 18.43 -8.97 15.35
C GLY A 24 18.48 -9.68 14.01
N TYR A 25 19.02 -9.04 12.97
CA TYR A 25 19.16 -9.55 11.60
C TYR A 25 20.63 -9.76 11.16
N GLY A 26 21.56 -9.93 12.09
CA GLY A 26 22.98 -10.16 11.74
C GLY A 26 23.27 -11.46 10.99
N GLY A 27 22.34 -12.42 10.98
CA GLY A 27 22.48 -13.72 10.31
C GLY A 27 21.86 -13.80 8.91
N LEU A 28 21.51 -12.67 8.29
CA LEU A 28 20.91 -12.66 6.95
C LEU A 28 21.89 -13.16 5.87
N ASP A 29 21.36 -13.85 4.86
CA ASP A 29 22.10 -14.09 3.63
C ASP A 29 22.53 -12.76 3.00
N ASN A 30 23.75 -12.72 2.45
CA ASN A 30 24.32 -11.48 1.91
C ASN A 30 23.45 -10.85 0.83
N SER A 31 22.86 -11.64 -0.07
CA SER A 31 22.03 -11.10 -1.16
C SER A 31 20.75 -10.44 -0.64
N ILE A 32 20.17 -11.02 0.42
CA ILE A 32 18.98 -10.48 1.09
C ILE A 32 19.34 -9.23 1.89
N LYS A 33 20.46 -9.26 2.62
CA LYS A 33 20.95 -8.11 3.38
C LYS A 33 21.21 -6.91 2.48
N GLU A 34 21.88 -7.12 1.34
CA GLU A 34 22.12 -6.08 0.33
C GLU A 34 20.81 -5.48 -0.19
N ASP A 35 19.81 -6.31 -0.50
CA ASP A 35 18.50 -5.85 -0.98
C ASP A 35 17.77 -5.00 0.07
N ILE A 36 17.78 -5.44 1.33
CA ILE A 36 17.17 -4.72 2.47
C ILE A 36 17.83 -3.36 2.62
N ILE A 37 19.16 -3.30 2.63
CA ILE A 37 19.92 -2.04 2.77
C ILE A 37 19.64 -1.12 1.57
N ALA A 38 19.60 -1.66 0.35
CA ALA A 38 19.32 -0.87 -0.85
C ALA A 38 17.92 -0.23 -0.79
N VAL A 39 16.91 -0.97 -0.34
CA VAL A 39 15.54 -0.45 -0.16
C VAL A 39 15.48 0.56 0.98
N TRP A 40 16.11 0.27 2.12
CA TRP A 40 16.11 1.16 3.27
C TRP A 40 16.78 2.50 2.93
N LYS A 41 17.96 2.44 2.32
CA LYS A 41 18.69 3.61 1.84
C LYS A 41 17.88 4.42 0.82
N PHE A 42 17.15 3.75 -0.08
CA PHE A 42 16.28 4.43 -1.02
C PHE A 42 15.19 5.23 -0.30
N LEU A 43 14.50 4.61 0.67
CA LEU A 43 13.42 5.26 1.44
C LEU A 43 13.96 6.29 2.45
N CYS A 44 15.23 6.24 2.82
CA CYS A 44 15.89 7.29 3.59
C CYS A 44 16.44 8.42 2.71
N ASN A 45 16.38 8.32 1.38
CA ASN A 45 16.89 9.35 0.49
C ASN A 45 15.78 10.29 0.00
N GLU A 46 15.85 11.55 0.46
CA GLU A 46 14.82 12.56 0.17
C GLU A 46 14.65 12.82 -1.33
N GLU A 47 15.74 12.96 -2.07
CA GLU A 47 15.69 13.24 -3.51
C GLU A 47 15.07 12.07 -4.29
N LEU A 48 15.50 10.84 -3.99
CA LEU A 48 15.02 9.64 -4.68
C LEU A 48 13.53 9.41 -4.44
N VAL A 49 13.08 9.56 -3.18
CA VAL A 49 11.67 9.42 -2.84
C VAL A 49 10.83 10.50 -3.52
N LEU A 50 11.21 11.78 -3.42
CA LEU A 50 10.44 12.87 -4.05
C LEU A 50 10.35 12.72 -5.57
N ASN A 51 11.42 12.26 -6.23
CA ASN A 51 11.40 11.95 -7.66
C ASN A 51 10.46 10.78 -7.98
N GLY A 52 10.44 9.73 -7.15
CA GLY A 52 9.48 8.64 -7.24
C GLY A 52 8.03 9.09 -7.10
N LEU A 53 7.75 9.94 -6.11
CA LEU A 53 6.41 10.50 -5.86
C LEU A 53 5.93 11.41 -6.99
N LYS A 54 6.83 12.18 -7.59
CA LYS A 54 6.53 12.95 -8.81
C LYS A 54 6.16 12.02 -9.96
N LYS A 55 6.91 10.94 -10.18
CA LYS A 55 6.62 9.93 -11.21
C LYS A 55 5.26 9.27 -10.96
N PHE A 56 4.94 8.93 -9.71
CA PHE A 56 3.63 8.40 -9.33
C PHE A 56 2.50 9.36 -9.67
N SER A 57 2.65 10.64 -9.28
CA SER A 57 1.66 11.68 -9.58
C SER A 57 1.38 11.78 -11.08
N ALA A 58 2.42 11.79 -11.91
CA ALA A 58 2.30 11.81 -13.36
C ALA A 58 1.63 10.55 -13.92
N SER A 59 2.09 9.36 -13.53
CA SER A 59 1.52 8.08 -14.01
C SER A 59 0.04 7.93 -13.64
N TYR A 60 -0.34 8.35 -12.43
CA TYR A 60 -1.73 8.30 -12.01
C TYR A 60 -2.60 9.35 -12.73
N PHE A 61 -2.07 10.55 -12.96
CA PHE A 61 -2.74 11.59 -13.72
C PHE A 61 -3.00 11.14 -15.17
N ASP A 62 -2.00 10.57 -15.83
CA ASP A 62 -2.11 10.01 -17.19
C ASP A 62 -3.15 8.89 -17.25
N PHE A 63 -3.18 8.02 -16.25
CA PHE A 63 -4.18 6.96 -16.14
C PHE A 63 -5.62 7.48 -16.08
N CYS A 64 -5.81 8.71 -15.57
CA CYS A 64 -7.12 9.35 -15.41
C CYS A 64 -7.53 10.26 -16.58
N GLN A 65 -6.69 10.45 -17.60
CA GLN A 65 -6.97 11.40 -18.70
C GLN A 65 -8.19 11.04 -19.54
N LYS A 66 -8.42 9.75 -19.79
CA LYS A 66 -9.51 9.29 -20.67
C LYS A 66 -10.84 9.11 -19.94
N GLU A 67 -10.79 8.69 -18.68
CA GLU A 67 -11.95 8.51 -17.82
C GLU A 67 -11.54 8.65 -16.36
N LYS A 68 -12.48 9.08 -15.52
CA LYS A 68 -12.24 9.17 -14.08
C LYS A 68 -12.08 7.76 -13.51
N LYS A 69 -10.86 7.43 -13.06
CA LYS A 69 -10.53 6.14 -12.44
C LYS A 69 -10.12 6.30 -10.98
N SER A 70 -10.36 5.27 -10.18
CA SER A 70 -9.92 5.22 -8.78
C SER A 70 -8.45 4.83 -8.66
N LEU A 71 -7.86 5.07 -7.48
CA LEU A 71 -6.50 4.58 -7.18
C LEU A 71 -6.46 3.05 -7.11
N ARG A 72 -7.57 2.41 -6.69
CA ARG A 72 -7.70 0.95 -6.73
C ARG A 72 -7.54 0.41 -8.14
N GLN A 73 -8.25 1.01 -9.10
CA GLN A 73 -8.15 0.59 -10.51
C GLN A 73 -6.74 0.81 -11.06
N PHE A 74 -6.04 1.87 -10.62
CA PHE A 74 -4.64 2.07 -10.98
C PHE A 74 -3.77 0.95 -10.44
N PHE A 75 -3.89 0.58 -9.16
CA PHE A 75 -3.10 -0.49 -8.57
C PHE A 75 -3.50 -1.90 -9.03
N ASP A 76 -4.76 -2.11 -9.43
CA ASP A 76 -5.16 -3.36 -10.11
C ASP A 76 -4.42 -3.51 -11.44
N ASP A 77 -4.41 -2.45 -12.27
CA ASP A 77 -3.77 -2.44 -13.59
C ASP A 77 -2.24 -2.45 -13.49
N TRP A 78 -1.66 -1.49 -12.76
CA TRP A 78 -0.22 -1.41 -12.56
C TRP A 78 0.29 -2.64 -11.81
N GLY A 79 -0.37 -3.06 -10.73
CA GLY A 79 0.06 -4.22 -9.93
C GLY A 79 0.09 -5.50 -10.75
N GLY A 80 -0.96 -5.78 -11.53
CA GLY A 80 -1.03 -6.96 -12.40
C GLY A 80 0.09 -6.99 -13.45
N ASN A 81 0.50 -5.83 -13.96
CA ASN A 81 1.63 -5.69 -14.89
C ASN A 81 3.01 -5.74 -14.21
N ASN A 82 3.05 -5.74 -12.88
CA ASN A 82 4.27 -5.65 -12.06
C ASN A 82 4.39 -6.77 -11.03
N TYR A 83 3.84 -7.95 -11.35
CA TYR A 83 3.93 -9.16 -10.53
C TYR A 83 3.26 -9.06 -9.16
N PHE A 84 2.47 -8.01 -8.92
CA PHE A 84 1.59 -7.91 -7.76
C PHE A 84 0.17 -8.40 -8.10
N ASN A 85 -0.62 -8.66 -7.06
CA ASN A 85 -2.00 -9.16 -7.18
C ASN A 85 -2.08 -10.44 -8.05
N ASN A 86 -1.02 -11.25 -8.08
CA ASN A 86 -0.95 -12.49 -8.84
C ASN A 86 -0.57 -13.65 -7.91
N PRO A 87 -1.47 -14.03 -7.00
CA PRO A 87 -1.22 -15.02 -5.95
C PRO A 87 -0.93 -16.40 -6.54
N HIS A 88 0.08 -17.09 -5.99
CA HIS A 88 0.39 -18.47 -6.31
C HIS A 88 -0.26 -19.40 -5.28
N SER A 89 -1.58 -19.61 -5.41
CA SER A 89 -2.41 -20.54 -4.62
C SER A 89 -1.87 -20.86 -3.22
N ALA A 90 -1.86 -19.86 -2.31
CA ALA A 90 -1.51 -20.13 -0.93
C ALA A 90 -2.63 -20.93 -0.25
N GLU A 91 -2.26 -21.87 0.61
CA GLU A 91 -3.22 -22.43 1.56
C GLU A 91 -3.61 -21.36 2.58
N ILE A 92 -4.89 -21.30 2.90
CA ILE A 92 -5.41 -20.43 3.94
C ILE A 92 -5.44 -21.24 5.22
N ASP A 93 -4.84 -20.71 6.28
CA ASP A 93 -4.84 -21.37 7.58
C ASP A 93 -6.29 -21.63 8.03
N ASN A 94 -6.51 -22.79 8.68
CA ASN A 94 -7.83 -23.25 9.10
C ASN A 94 -8.50 -22.33 10.13
N GLN A 95 -7.73 -21.46 10.79
CA GLN A 95 -8.27 -20.46 11.72
C GLN A 95 -9.03 -19.33 11.02
N PHE A 96 -8.87 -19.19 9.70
CA PHE A 96 -9.53 -18.16 8.91
C PHE A 96 -10.74 -18.71 8.17
N GLN A 97 -11.82 -17.93 8.17
CA GLN A 97 -13.03 -18.26 7.43
C GLN A 97 -13.09 -17.47 6.13
N THR A 98 -13.30 -18.15 5.01
CA THR A 98 -13.41 -17.51 3.69
C THR A 98 -14.84 -17.44 3.18
N SER A 99 -15.05 -16.68 2.11
CA SER A 99 -16.26 -16.79 1.31
C SER A 99 -16.41 -18.20 0.70
N PRO A 100 -17.63 -18.64 0.35
CA PRO A 100 -17.82 -19.88 -0.39
C PRO A 100 -17.00 -19.89 -1.68
N GLN A 101 -16.36 -21.04 -1.99
CA GLN A 101 -15.55 -21.24 -3.21
C GLN A 101 -14.40 -20.23 -3.36
N PHE A 102 -13.85 -19.74 -2.24
CA PHE A 102 -12.77 -18.75 -2.27
C PHE A 102 -11.57 -19.22 -3.08
N GLN A 103 -11.11 -18.33 -3.95
CA GLN A 103 -9.80 -18.36 -4.56
C GLN A 103 -9.22 -16.95 -4.43
N TYR A 104 -7.91 -16.83 -4.20
CA TYR A 104 -7.29 -15.52 -4.09
C TYR A 104 -7.51 -14.71 -5.38
N PRO A 105 -8.23 -13.58 -5.32
CA PRO A 105 -8.56 -12.81 -6.52
C PRO A 105 -7.34 -12.07 -7.06
N LYS A 106 -7.33 -11.76 -8.36
CA LYS A 106 -6.26 -10.98 -9.01
C LYS A 106 -6.50 -9.46 -8.95
N HIS A 107 -7.02 -9.01 -7.81
CA HIS A 107 -7.37 -7.61 -7.58
C HIS A 107 -6.82 -7.18 -6.22
N THR A 108 -6.70 -5.87 -6.05
CA THR A 108 -6.20 -5.26 -4.83
C THR A 108 -7.26 -5.39 -3.72
N PRO A 109 -6.93 -6.06 -2.59
CA PRO A 109 -7.80 -6.11 -1.43
C PRO A 109 -7.95 -4.75 -0.75
N VAL A 110 -9.03 -4.64 0.02
CA VAL A 110 -9.21 -3.65 1.07
C VAL A 110 -8.87 -4.32 2.40
N LEU A 111 -7.90 -3.76 3.12
CA LEU A 111 -7.66 -4.10 4.52
C LEU A 111 -8.81 -3.50 5.34
N TYR A 112 -9.54 -4.34 6.05
CA TYR A 112 -10.68 -3.93 6.86
C TYR A 112 -10.64 -4.66 8.20
N GLY A 113 -11.06 -4.03 9.30
CA GLY A 113 -11.16 -4.70 10.60
C GLY A 113 -9.80 -5.06 11.23
N GLU A 114 -9.79 -6.16 12.01
CA GLU A 114 -8.60 -6.62 12.72
C GLU A 114 -7.78 -7.56 11.84
N LEU A 115 -6.56 -7.14 11.52
CA LEU A 115 -5.62 -7.91 10.71
C LEU A 115 -4.56 -8.50 11.64
N THR A 116 -4.58 -9.83 11.82
CA THR A 116 -3.51 -10.51 12.55
C THR A 116 -2.21 -10.44 11.76
N ALA A 117 -1.07 -10.47 12.45
CA ALA A 117 0.24 -10.52 11.80
C ALA A 117 0.32 -11.69 10.81
N GLU A 118 -0.20 -12.86 11.18
CA GLU A 118 -0.21 -14.03 10.32
C GLU A 118 -1.02 -13.80 9.03
N LEU A 119 -2.20 -13.20 9.13
CA LEU A 119 -3.01 -12.91 7.95
C LEU A 119 -2.33 -11.88 7.05
N PHE A 120 -1.70 -10.86 7.63
CA PHE A 120 -0.94 -9.86 6.90
C PHE A 120 0.26 -10.48 6.16
N TYR A 121 1.13 -11.19 6.87
CA TYR A 121 2.34 -11.76 6.26
C TYR A 121 2.00 -12.89 5.30
N ASN A 122 1.14 -13.84 5.67
CA ASN A 122 0.92 -15.07 4.90
C ASN A 122 -0.14 -14.94 3.82
N SER A 123 -1.19 -14.13 4.02
CA SER A 123 -2.22 -13.94 3.00
C SER A 123 -1.99 -12.72 2.12
N LEU A 124 -1.43 -11.62 2.65
CA LEU A 124 -1.20 -10.41 1.85
C LEU A 124 0.21 -10.39 1.24
N LEU A 125 1.25 -10.23 2.07
CA LEU A 125 2.61 -9.94 1.59
C LEU A 125 3.24 -11.14 0.86
N LYS A 126 3.11 -12.35 1.42
CA LYS A 126 3.60 -13.59 0.78
C LYS A 126 2.96 -13.87 -0.58
N ASN A 127 1.73 -13.39 -0.80
CA ASN A 127 1.04 -13.52 -2.08
C ASN A 127 1.27 -12.33 -3.02
N GLY A 128 2.13 -11.36 -2.63
CA GLY A 128 2.43 -10.18 -3.43
C GLY A 128 1.21 -9.29 -3.68
N PHE A 129 0.31 -9.18 -2.70
CA PHE A 129 -0.82 -8.26 -2.83
C PHE A 129 -0.40 -6.81 -2.55
N LEU A 130 -0.86 -5.90 -3.39
CA LEU A 130 -1.01 -4.50 -3.00
C LEU A 130 -2.20 -4.39 -2.04
N SER A 131 -2.35 -3.27 -1.34
CA SER A 131 -3.48 -3.09 -0.44
C SER A 131 -3.97 -1.65 -0.39
N ALA A 132 -5.27 -1.52 -0.13
CA ALA A 132 -5.84 -0.31 0.42
C ALA A 132 -5.82 -0.36 1.95
N ASP A 133 -5.09 0.57 2.57
CA ASP A 133 -4.86 0.71 4.01
C ASP A 133 -6.02 1.49 4.67
N ALA A 134 -7.25 1.05 4.42
CA ALA A 134 -8.45 1.81 4.77
C ALA A 134 -8.62 2.06 6.29
N GLY A 135 -7.97 1.26 7.14
CA GLY A 135 -7.97 1.39 8.60
C GLY A 135 -6.94 2.37 9.17
N ALA A 136 -5.95 2.85 8.38
CA ALA A 136 -4.82 3.63 8.88
C ALA A 136 -5.13 5.13 9.11
N GLY A 137 -6.36 5.58 8.80
CA GLY A 137 -6.79 6.97 8.97
C GLY A 137 -6.30 7.93 7.86
N PRO A 138 -6.64 9.22 7.93
CA PRO A 138 -6.36 10.18 6.87
C PRO A 138 -4.89 10.62 6.81
N VAL A 139 -4.16 10.57 7.93
CA VAL A 139 -2.75 10.99 8.01
C VAL A 139 -1.85 9.99 7.27
N HIS A 140 -2.07 8.70 7.51
CA HIS A 140 -1.35 7.64 6.81
C HIS A 140 -1.73 7.59 5.33
N GLY A 141 -2.99 7.89 4.99
CA GLY A 141 -3.51 7.72 3.64
C GLY A 141 -3.99 6.28 3.40
N LYS A 142 -4.70 6.06 2.28
CA LYS A 142 -5.31 4.75 1.99
C LYS A 142 -4.43 3.84 1.13
N TRP A 143 -3.37 4.35 0.53
CA TRP A 143 -2.65 3.65 -0.55
C TRP A 143 -1.14 3.70 -0.39
N THR A 144 -0.68 4.00 0.81
CA THR A 144 0.66 4.54 1.02
C THR A 144 1.73 3.49 0.85
N HIS A 145 1.49 2.29 1.36
CA HIS A 145 2.38 1.16 1.14
C HIS A 145 2.41 0.73 -0.34
N SER A 146 1.25 0.75 -1.01
CA SER A 146 1.18 0.50 -2.45
C SER A 146 1.97 1.55 -3.26
N ILE A 147 2.02 2.80 -2.80
CA ILE A 147 2.84 3.88 -3.38
C ILE A 147 4.33 3.64 -3.10
N GLN A 148 4.72 3.23 -1.89
CA GLN A 148 6.11 2.87 -1.57
C GLN A 148 6.59 1.75 -2.52
N PHE A 149 5.77 0.73 -2.79
CA PHE A 149 6.14 -0.32 -3.74
C PHE A 149 6.21 0.19 -5.18
N PHE A 150 5.32 1.09 -5.57
CA PHE A 150 5.34 1.73 -6.88
C PHE A 150 6.68 2.45 -7.11
N ILE A 151 7.09 3.32 -6.18
CA ILE A 151 8.30 4.12 -6.37
C ILE A 151 9.56 3.25 -6.42
N LEU A 152 9.60 2.17 -5.63
CA LEU A 152 10.72 1.23 -5.62
C LEU A 152 10.78 0.43 -6.94
N GLU A 153 9.66 -0.11 -7.42
CA GLU A 153 9.65 -0.93 -8.64
C GLU A 153 9.94 -0.06 -9.88
N GLU A 154 9.44 1.17 -9.91
CA GLU A 154 9.75 2.11 -10.98
C GLU A 154 11.21 2.60 -10.93
N ALA A 155 11.82 2.74 -9.76
CA ALA A 155 13.24 3.00 -9.60
C ALA A 155 14.10 1.81 -10.03
N ARG A 156 13.65 0.57 -9.73
CA ARG A 156 14.32 -0.67 -10.13
C ARG A 156 14.35 -0.82 -11.64
N LYS A 157 13.22 -0.63 -12.31
CA LYS A 157 13.15 -0.65 -13.79
C LYS A 157 14.04 0.41 -14.45
N ALA A 158 14.19 1.56 -13.81
CA ALA A 158 15.07 2.63 -14.28
C ALA A 158 16.56 2.38 -13.99
N GLY A 159 16.91 1.30 -13.28
CA GLY A 159 18.29 0.98 -12.89
C GLY A 159 18.84 1.84 -11.75
N ILE A 160 17.98 2.66 -11.11
CA ILE A 160 18.32 3.52 -9.97
C ILE A 160 18.45 2.67 -8.70
N LEU A 161 17.47 1.78 -8.48
CA LEU A 161 17.50 0.79 -7.41
C LEU A 161 17.99 -0.55 -7.98
N ARG A 162 19.04 -1.11 -7.40
CA ARG A 162 19.58 -2.42 -7.80
C ARG A 162 19.31 -3.42 -6.69
N LEU A 163 18.71 -4.54 -7.06
CA LEU A 163 18.38 -5.64 -6.16
C LEU A 163 18.83 -6.95 -6.80
N ASN A 164 19.21 -7.90 -5.96
CA ASN A 164 19.37 -9.31 -6.26
C ASN A 164 18.00 -9.96 -6.54
N SER A 165 16.95 -9.52 -5.84
CA SER A 165 15.55 -9.87 -6.11
C SER A 165 15.12 -9.41 -7.51
N LYS A 166 14.35 -10.26 -8.22
CA LYS A 166 13.92 -10.00 -9.61
C LYS A 166 13.05 -8.74 -9.76
N ASN A 167 12.20 -8.48 -8.77
CA ASN A 167 11.28 -7.34 -8.72
C ASN A 167 10.89 -7.08 -7.25
N ILE A 168 10.22 -5.95 -6.99
CA ILE A 168 9.81 -5.59 -5.63
C ILE A 168 8.79 -6.57 -5.05
N SER A 169 7.88 -7.14 -5.85
CA SER A 169 6.94 -8.16 -5.37
C SER A 169 7.68 -9.36 -4.75
N ASN A 170 8.73 -9.88 -5.43
CA ASN A 170 9.55 -10.97 -4.88
C ASN A 170 10.37 -10.55 -3.66
N PHE A 171 10.87 -9.32 -3.61
CA PHE A 171 11.53 -8.79 -2.42
C PHE A 171 10.58 -8.78 -1.21
N ILE A 172 9.38 -8.21 -1.37
CA ILE A 172 8.35 -8.15 -0.32
C ILE A 172 7.93 -9.55 0.14
N GLN A 173 7.69 -10.47 -0.80
CA GLN A 173 7.40 -11.86 -0.51
C GLN A 173 8.50 -12.49 0.35
N THR A 174 9.77 -12.24 0.01
CA THR A 174 10.93 -12.79 0.73
C THR A 174 11.02 -12.22 2.15
N ILE A 175 11.06 -10.90 2.32
CA ILE A 175 11.22 -10.30 3.65
C ILE A 175 10.05 -10.60 4.59
N SER A 176 8.84 -10.80 4.05
CA SER A 176 7.65 -11.14 4.84
C SER A 176 7.75 -12.49 5.55
N GLN A 177 8.65 -13.37 5.11
CA GLN A 177 8.84 -14.71 5.66
C GLN A 177 10.07 -14.80 6.59
N ILE A 178 10.85 -13.74 6.69
CA ILE A 178 12.03 -13.68 7.55
C ILE A 178 11.59 -13.19 8.93
N LYS A 179 11.83 -14.01 9.95
CA LYS A 179 11.56 -13.65 11.34
C LYS A 179 12.86 -13.19 12.00
N GLY A 180 12.85 -11.96 12.51
CA GLY A 180 13.92 -11.44 13.36
C GLY A 180 13.87 -12.04 14.77
N SER A 181 14.85 -11.67 15.58
CA SER A 181 14.90 -12.06 17.00
C SER A 181 13.82 -11.38 17.85
N PHE A 182 13.24 -10.29 17.35
CA PHE A 182 12.23 -9.49 18.04
C PHE A 182 10.97 -9.34 17.17
N GLU A 183 9.82 -9.76 17.69
CA GLU A 183 8.55 -9.67 16.94
C GLU A 183 8.14 -8.22 16.63
N SER A 184 8.51 -7.26 17.49
CA SER A 184 8.21 -5.83 17.32
C SER A 184 9.00 -5.17 16.18
N PHE A 185 10.12 -5.77 15.75
CA PHE A 185 11.02 -5.24 14.74
C PHE A 185 11.05 -6.14 13.50
N SER A 186 9.89 -6.45 12.94
CA SER A 186 9.84 -7.11 11.64
C SER A 186 10.50 -6.23 10.57
N LEU A 187 11.06 -6.84 9.52
CA LEU A 187 11.58 -6.10 8.37
C LEU A 187 10.50 -5.22 7.71
N TRP A 188 9.23 -5.62 7.80
CA TRP A 188 8.11 -4.79 7.38
C TRP A 188 8.05 -3.46 8.15
N ASN A 189 8.07 -3.54 9.49
CA ASN A 189 8.01 -2.36 10.35
C ASN A 189 9.25 -1.47 10.15
N ILE A 190 10.43 -2.05 9.91
CA ILE A 190 11.65 -1.28 9.69
C ILE A 190 11.60 -0.52 8.35
N LEU A 191 11.14 -1.17 7.28
CA LEU A 191 11.27 -0.64 5.92
C LEU A 191 10.05 0.16 5.44
N PHE A 192 8.84 -0.20 5.87
CA PHE A 192 7.61 0.30 5.24
C PHE A 192 6.61 0.91 6.21
N ASP A 193 6.69 0.54 7.49
CA ASP A 193 5.73 0.95 8.51
C ASP A 193 6.45 1.34 9.82
N SER A 194 7.52 2.13 9.70
CA SER A 194 8.30 2.54 10.86
C SER A 194 7.61 3.69 11.60
N PHE A 195 7.92 3.89 12.87
CA PHE A 195 7.43 5.04 13.66
C PHE A 195 8.41 6.22 13.66
N ASP A 196 9.42 6.20 12.78
CA ASP A 196 10.45 7.24 12.69
C ASP A 196 9.93 8.42 11.87
N GLU A 197 9.39 9.41 12.59
CA GLU A 197 8.62 10.53 12.00
C GLU A 197 9.41 11.41 11.02
N HIS A 198 10.74 11.26 10.92
CA HIS A 198 11.62 12.06 10.07
C HIS A 198 12.03 11.41 8.75
N ILE A 199 11.68 10.14 8.48
CA ILE A 199 12.07 9.39 7.26
C ILE A 199 10.89 8.81 6.49
N PHE A 200 11.07 8.37 5.24
CA PHE A 200 9.95 7.88 4.40
C PHE A 200 9.64 6.38 4.54
N THR A 201 10.34 5.67 5.43
CA THR A 201 9.87 4.38 5.96
C THR A 201 8.66 4.58 6.88
N TYR A 202 8.46 5.79 7.42
CA TYR A 202 7.21 6.20 8.04
C TYR A 202 6.20 6.64 6.97
N PRO A 203 5.12 5.88 6.74
CA PRO A 203 4.18 6.11 5.63
C PRO A 203 3.52 7.50 5.67
N ASN A 204 3.31 8.08 6.84
CA ASN A 204 2.69 9.42 6.93
C ASN A 204 3.49 10.49 6.16
N ASN A 205 4.82 10.35 6.08
CA ASN A 205 5.67 11.28 5.34
C ASN A 205 5.46 11.20 3.82
N ILE A 206 5.15 10.01 3.30
CA ILE A 206 4.78 9.83 1.89
C ILE A 206 3.47 10.56 1.59
N THR A 207 2.45 10.35 2.42
CA THR A 207 1.15 11.01 2.26
C THR A 207 1.24 12.52 2.42
N TYR A 208 2.03 12.98 3.39
CA TYR A 208 2.29 14.40 3.59
C TYR A 208 2.92 15.05 2.35
N ALA A 209 3.98 14.43 1.80
CA ALA A 209 4.67 14.93 0.61
C ALA A 209 3.76 14.98 -0.63
N LEU A 210 2.87 14.00 -0.80
CA LEU A 210 1.90 13.98 -1.90
C LEU A 210 0.73 14.97 -1.71
N SER A 211 0.37 15.27 -0.46
CA SER A 211 -0.73 16.21 -0.16
C SER A 211 -0.26 17.67 -0.18
N ASN A 212 1.04 17.90 -0.01
CA ASN A 212 1.69 19.21 -0.03
C ASN A 212 2.84 19.21 -1.05
N PRO A 213 2.56 19.00 -2.35
CA PRO A 213 3.61 18.85 -3.33
C PRO A 213 4.37 20.17 -3.54
N SER A 214 5.69 20.10 -3.52
CA SER A 214 6.56 21.20 -3.99
C SER A 214 6.54 21.35 -5.52
N ASP A 215 6.09 20.31 -6.24
CA ASP A 215 5.93 20.32 -7.70
C ASP A 215 4.67 21.09 -8.11
N PRO A 216 4.77 22.17 -8.92
CA PRO A 216 3.62 22.94 -9.36
C PRO A 216 2.81 22.30 -10.50
N SER A 217 3.16 21.09 -10.95
CA SER A 217 2.49 20.39 -12.05
C SER A 217 1.01 20.12 -11.79
N ASP A 218 0.21 20.05 -12.86
CA ASP A 218 -1.22 19.73 -12.78
C ASP A 218 -1.44 18.31 -12.24
N ALA A 219 -0.53 17.39 -12.53
CA ALA A 219 -0.55 16.03 -12.01
C ALA A 219 -0.42 16.01 -10.48
N ALA A 220 0.55 16.76 -9.94
CA ALA A 220 0.74 16.88 -8.49
C ALA A 220 -0.47 17.53 -7.81
N LYS A 221 -0.99 18.63 -8.37
CA LYS A 221 -2.21 19.30 -7.86
C LYS A 221 -3.43 18.39 -7.90
N TYR A 222 -3.60 17.62 -8.98
CA TYR A 222 -4.72 16.69 -9.13
C TYR A 222 -4.71 15.61 -8.04
N LEU A 223 -3.54 14.99 -7.80
CA LEU A 223 -3.39 13.98 -6.76
C LEU A 223 -3.55 14.57 -5.36
N ALA A 224 -2.91 15.71 -5.07
CA ALA A 224 -3.04 16.40 -3.78
C ALA A 224 -4.50 16.73 -3.46
N ASN A 225 -5.25 17.29 -4.42
CA ASN A 225 -6.68 17.55 -4.25
C ASN A 225 -7.47 16.30 -3.92
N LYS A 226 -7.11 15.15 -4.53
CA LYS A 226 -7.78 13.88 -4.26
C LYS A 226 -7.50 13.36 -2.85
N LEU A 227 -6.25 13.46 -2.37
CA LEU A 227 -5.86 13.06 -1.02
C LEU A 227 -6.50 13.98 0.03
N ASN A 228 -6.48 15.30 -0.19
CA ASN A 228 -7.12 16.27 0.70
C ASN A 228 -8.64 16.08 0.77
N SER A 229 -9.29 15.79 -0.36
CA SER A 229 -10.72 15.45 -0.40
C SER A 229 -11.06 14.19 0.41
N TYR A 230 -10.15 13.21 0.47
CA TYR A 230 -10.31 12.03 1.32
C TYR A 230 -10.23 12.41 2.81
N THR A 231 -9.25 13.22 3.20
CA THR A 231 -9.09 13.74 4.56
C THR A 231 -10.31 14.54 5.02
N GLU A 232 -10.80 15.46 4.18
CA GLU A 232 -12.02 16.22 4.46
C GLU A 232 -13.24 15.31 4.64
N LYS A 233 -13.39 14.31 3.78
CA LYS A 233 -14.48 13.33 3.88
C LYS A 233 -14.37 12.52 5.18
N PHE A 234 -13.17 12.06 5.53
CA PHE A 234 -12.91 11.32 6.76
C PHE A 234 -13.34 12.15 7.96
N ASN A 235 -12.85 13.39 8.06
CA ASN A 235 -13.13 14.30 9.16
C ASN A 235 -14.63 14.63 9.26
N ARG A 236 -15.28 14.92 8.13
CA ARG A 236 -16.72 15.17 8.07
C ARG A 236 -17.54 13.99 8.57
N ILE A 237 -17.21 12.76 8.14
CA ILE A 237 -17.90 11.54 8.57
C ILE A 237 -17.63 11.26 10.04
N GLY A 238 -16.37 11.36 10.48
CA GLY A 238 -16.00 11.21 11.89
C GLY A 238 -16.77 12.16 12.80
N THR A 239 -17.00 13.39 12.33
CA THR A 239 -17.77 14.41 13.07
C THR A 239 -19.29 14.13 13.03
N ALA A 240 -19.84 13.83 11.85
CA ALA A 240 -21.28 13.66 11.65
C ALA A 240 -21.82 12.33 12.20
N GLU A 241 -21.07 11.24 12.04
CA GLU A 241 -21.49 9.88 12.44
C GLU A 241 -20.86 9.45 13.77
N LYS A 242 -20.08 10.32 14.43
CA LYS A 242 -19.29 10.06 15.66
C LYS A 242 -18.31 8.88 15.58
N CYS A 243 -18.26 8.16 14.46
CA CYS A 243 -17.45 6.97 14.27
C CYS A 243 -17.25 6.71 12.77
N TYR A 244 -16.04 6.96 12.26
CA TYR A 244 -15.68 6.63 10.87
C TYR A 244 -15.77 5.11 10.62
N ASP A 245 -15.46 4.30 11.62
CA ASP A 245 -15.54 2.84 11.52
C ASP A 245 -16.98 2.38 11.23
N ALA A 246 -17.99 3.05 11.77
CA ALA A 246 -19.39 2.75 11.48
C ALA A 246 -19.73 3.00 10.00
N TYR A 247 -19.23 4.09 9.43
CA TYR A 247 -19.36 4.38 8.00
C TYR A 247 -18.69 3.30 7.14
N VAL A 248 -17.42 2.98 7.43
CA VAL A 248 -16.63 1.98 6.70
C VAL A 248 -17.29 0.61 6.79
N LYS A 249 -17.76 0.23 7.99
CA LYS A 249 -18.53 -1.00 8.24
C LYS A 249 -19.75 -1.07 7.35
N ARG A 250 -20.57 -0.03 7.31
CA ARG A 250 -21.76 0.04 6.44
C ARG A 250 -21.39 0.02 4.97
N LYS A 251 -20.34 0.73 4.56
CA LYS A 251 -19.90 0.81 3.16
C LYS A 251 -19.42 -0.54 2.61
N TYR A 252 -18.65 -1.29 3.40
CA TYR A 252 -17.99 -2.51 2.94
C TYR A 252 -18.74 -3.78 3.33
N LEU A 253 -19.24 -3.89 4.56
CA LEU A 253 -19.86 -5.14 5.01
C LEU A 253 -21.25 -5.38 4.43
N THR A 254 -22.00 -4.34 4.05
CA THR A 254 -23.28 -4.51 3.34
C THR A 254 -23.10 -5.13 1.94
N ARG A 255 -21.88 -5.06 1.40
CA ARG A 255 -21.50 -5.57 0.08
C ARG A 255 -20.70 -6.87 0.16
N LEU A 256 -20.69 -7.58 1.30
CA LEU A 256 -20.01 -8.87 1.45
C LEU A 256 -20.44 -9.90 0.39
N HIS A 257 -21.71 -9.85 -0.04
CA HIS A 257 -22.24 -10.71 -1.08
C HIS A 257 -21.63 -10.45 -2.48
N GLU A 258 -20.97 -9.30 -2.67
CA GLU A 258 -20.25 -8.91 -3.89
C GLU A 258 -18.74 -9.16 -3.80
N ALA A 259 -18.24 -9.65 -2.65
CA ALA A 259 -16.82 -9.72 -2.35
C ALA A 259 -16.35 -11.16 -2.09
N SER A 260 -15.12 -11.45 -2.52
CA SER A 260 -14.35 -12.52 -1.89
C SER A 260 -13.74 -11.97 -0.60
N TYR A 261 -13.70 -12.76 0.46
CA TYR A 261 -13.28 -12.25 1.77
C TYR A 261 -12.57 -13.30 2.61
N ILE A 262 -11.82 -12.80 3.60
CA ILE A 262 -11.27 -13.58 4.70
C ILE A 262 -11.67 -12.92 6.02
N PHE A 263 -12.20 -13.74 6.94
CA PHE A 263 -12.52 -13.40 8.32
C PHE A 263 -11.51 -14.05 9.27
N TYR A 264 -11.19 -13.33 10.34
CA TYR A 264 -10.58 -13.89 11.55
C TYR A 264 -11.59 -13.76 12.68
N LYS A 265 -12.02 -14.90 13.24
CA LYS A 265 -13.15 -14.97 14.18
C LYS A 265 -14.40 -14.29 13.57
N ASP A 266 -15.00 -13.33 14.28
CA ASP A 266 -16.17 -12.57 13.86
C ASP A 266 -15.84 -11.27 13.10
N LYS A 267 -14.56 -11.01 12.83
CA LYS A 267 -14.10 -9.77 12.18
C LYS A 267 -13.65 -10.05 10.75
N CYS A 268 -14.24 -9.33 9.81
CA CYS A 268 -13.77 -9.31 8.44
C CYS A 268 -12.41 -8.61 8.41
N ALA A 269 -11.43 -9.23 7.76
CA ALA A 269 -10.04 -8.78 7.74
C ALA A 269 -9.57 -8.34 6.34
N LEU A 270 -9.96 -9.10 5.31
CA LEU A 270 -9.61 -8.82 3.91
C LEU A 270 -10.84 -8.92 3.01
N LEU A 271 -10.97 -7.96 2.09
CA LEU A 271 -12.09 -7.86 1.16
C LEU A 271 -11.60 -7.59 -0.27
N TRP A 272 -12.02 -8.41 -1.22
CA TRP A 272 -11.81 -8.20 -2.64
C TRP A 272 -13.14 -7.99 -3.33
N PHE A 273 -13.37 -6.77 -3.79
CA PHE A 273 -14.48 -6.46 -4.68
C PHE A 273 -14.03 -6.69 -6.12
N ALA A 274 -14.77 -7.48 -6.90
CA ALA A 274 -14.53 -7.50 -8.33
C ALA A 274 -14.71 -6.08 -8.90
N PRO A 275 -13.90 -5.65 -9.89
CA PRO A 275 -14.22 -4.46 -10.65
C PRO A 275 -15.64 -4.59 -11.19
N LYS A 276 -16.47 -3.55 -11.05
CA LYS A 276 -17.78 -3.56 -11.70
C LYS A 276 -17.51 -3.54 -13.20
N ASP A 277 -17.73 -4.66 -13.89
CA ASP A 277 -17.80 -4.67 -15.34
C ASP A 277 -18.81 -3.60 -15.74
N LYS A 278 -18.41 -2.66 -16.61
CA LYS A 278 -19.38 -1.75 -17.22
C LYS A 278 -20.38 -2.65 -17.95
N PRO A 279 -21.68 -2.60 -17.65
CA PRO A 279 -22.64 -3.34 -18.46
C PRO A 279 -22.51 -2.83 -19.89
N LYS A 280 -22.17 -3.73 -20.83
CA LYS A 280 -22.40 -3.50 -22.25
C LYS A 280 -23.91 -3.39 -22.43
N ASN A 281 -24.39 -2.16 -22.62
CA ASN A 281 -25.77 -1.79 -22.91
C ASN A 281 -26.82 -2.25 -21.89
N SER A 282 -27.23 -1.33 -21.03
CA SER A 282 -28.63 -1.20 -20.62
C SER A 282 -28.94 0.30 -20.51
N LEU A 283 -29.72 0.79 -21.47
CA LEU A 283 -30.65 1.88 -21.19
C LEU A 283 -31.63 1.37 -20.13
N GLU A 284 -32.06 2.28 -19.24
CA GLU A 284 -32.93 2.06 -18.07
C GLU A 284 -32.16 1.52 -16.84
N HIS A 285 -32.10 2.17 -15.67
CA HIS A 285 -33.08 3.03 -15.01
C HIS A 285 -32.37 4.04 -14.08
N LEU A 286 -32.96 5.23 -13.97
CA LEU A 286 -32.64 6.28 -13.01
C LEU A 286 -32.58 5.74 -11.56
N ILE A 287 -31.38 5.71 -10.97
CA ILE A 287 -31.18 5.78 -9.53
C ILE A 287 -30.01 6.75 -9.26
N SER A 288 -30.33 7.82 -8.52
CA SER A 288 -29.45 8.68 -7.72
C SER A 288 -28.08 9.08 -8.31
N LYS A 289 -27.98 10.33 -8.76
CA LYS A 289 -26.74 10.98 -9.25
C LYS A 289 -25.65 11.23 -8.17
N ASP A 290 -25.78 10.69 -6.96
CA ASP A 290 -24.81 10.92 -5.89
C ASP A 290 -23.81 9.77 -5.64
N GLU A 291 -23.99 8.59 -6.23
CA GLU A 291 -23.15 7.43 -5.91
C GLU A 291 -21.96 7.20 -6.86
N GLN A 292 -21.90 7.86 -8.02
CA GLN A 292 -20.75 7.76 -8.94
C GLN A 292 -19.60 8.73 -8.62
N LYS A 293 -19.71 9.57 -7.57
CA LYS A 293 -18.65 10.51 -7.20
C LYS A 293 -17.57 9.96 -6.27
N PHE A 294 -17.74 8.78 -5.67
CA PHE A 294 -17.02 8.45 -4.43
C PHE A 294 -16.37 7.07 -4.33
N GLU A 295 -15.90 6.52 -5.45
CA GLU A 295 -14.75 5.60 -5.42
C GLU A 295 -13.45 6.40 -5.41
N VAL A 296 -13.14 6.95 -4.23
CA VAL A 296 -11.81 7.43 -3.87
C VAL A 296 -11.00 6.26 -3.31
#